data_AF-A0A2E2PWQ2-F1
#
_entry.id   AF-A0A2E2PWQ2-F1
#
_cell.length_a   1.000
_cell.length_b   1.000
_cell.length_c   1.000
_cell.angle_alpha   90.00
_cell.angle_beta   90.00
_cell.angle_gamma   90.00
#
_symmetry.space_group_name_H-M   'P 1'
#
loop_
_entity.id
_entity.type
_entity.pdbx_description
1 polymer ?
#
loop_
_entity_poly.entity_id
_entity_poly.type
_entity_poly.pdbx_seq_one_letter_code
_entity_poly.pdbx_strand_id
1 'polypeptide(L)'
;MAEETDGIAEAFEGQVRVAVTAAAQVGQAIANLREQALRRATAASEQEARELRSRLDAERQAARAEVAHVDRAEWWENSTPEQIGHTYQVARAWQSEDQELARAEQRMSAELRDRYGIDTRDTGADADEVRQLIRLQAERAERDRAAADAERTRAAAEEAEALRLLAFADQEDRRADEARAAAEYEPDPAERDRAQAEAEQRDAIADRSREDGKSLYDSAERRSSTAEELEGRGIAQETVATRMRADVSQAKPATAAVAAGKTKAAKARKTRGRGAQVQRTGLDR
;
A
#
# COMPACT_ATOMS: atom_id res chain seq x y z
N MET A 1 92.13 -20.13 -74.12
CA MET A 1 91.98 -18.98 -73.21
C MET A 1 91.08 -17.97 -73.91
N ALA A 2 90.09 -17.45 -73.17
CA ALA A 2 89.05 -16.47 -73.49
C ALA A 2 87.72 -16.99 -74.08
N GLU A 3 86.68 -16.78 -73.27
CA GLU A 3 85.23 -16.91 -73.48
C GLU A 3 84.65 -15.72 -74.27
N GLU A 4 83.40 -15.87 -74.73
CA GLU A 4 82.25 -14.93 -74.62
C GLU A 4 81.15 -15.41 -75.61
N THR A 5 80.06 -16.08 -75.23
CA THR A 5 78.81 -15.58 -74.62
C THR A 5 78.38 -14.18 -75.05
N ASP A 6 77.68 -14.08 -76.19
CA ASP A 6 76.57 -13.12 -76.28
C ASP A 6 75.50 -13.62 -77.27
N GLY A 7 74.31 -13.92 -76.74
CA GLY A 7 73.21 -14.53 -77.49
C GLY A 7 71.99 -14.87 -76.63
N ILE A 8 71.97 -14.46 -75.36
CA ILE A 8 70.86 -14.71 -74.42
C ILE A 8 70.17 -13.39 -74.04
N ALA A 9 70.66 -12.23 -74.50
CA ALA A 9 70.11 -10.94 -74.12
C ALA A 9 68.90 -10.48 -74.96
N GLU A 10 68.74 -10.90 -76.22
CA GLU A 10 67.79 -10.22 -77.14
C GLU A 10 66.41 -10.90 -77.30
N ALA A 11 66.16 -12.09 -76.73
CA ALA A 11 64.82 -12.70 -76.74
C ALA A 11 63.94 -12.26 -75.55
N PHE A 12 64.49 -11.53 -74.57
CA PHE A 12 63.77 -11.17 -73.35
C PHE A 12 63.08 -9.80 -73.41
N GLU A 13 63.35 -8.96 -74.41
CA GLU A 13 62.80 -7.59 -74.45
C GLU A 13 61.38 -7.54 -75.09
N GLY A 14 61.03 -8.52 -75.92
CA GLY A 14 59.72 -8.60 -76.60
C GLY A 14 58.57 -9.15 -75.75
N GLN A 15 58.84 -9.86 -74.65
CA GLN A 15 57.81 -10.49 -73.79
C GLN A 15 57.42 -9.62 -72.59
N VAL A 16 58.22 -8.62 -72.24
CA VAL A 16 58.01 -7.78 -71.05
C VAL A 16 56.92 -6.71 -71.28
N ARG A 17 56.73 -6.18 -72.50
CA ARG A 17 55.66 -5.19 -72.77
C ARG A 17 54.24 -5.77 -72.77
N VAL A 18 54.08 -7.04 -73.13
CA VAL A 18 52.75 -7.72 -73.09
C VAL A 18 52.38 -8.10 -71.65
N ALA A 19 53.37 -8.48 -70.83
CA ALA A 19 53.15 -8.82 -69.43
C ALA A 19 52.74 -7.62 -68.55
N VAL A 20 53.27 -6.42 -68.81
CA VAL A 20 52.93 -5.21 -68.02
C VAL A 20 51.51 -4.71 -68.29
N THR A 21 51.00 -4.86 -69.52
CA THR A 21 49.64 -4.43 -69.87
C THR A 21 48.57 -5.39 -69.32
N ALA A 22 48.87 -6.70 -69.33
CA ALA A 22 48.02 -7.72 -68.71
C ALA A 22 47.95 -7.56 -67.18
N ALA A 23 49.08 -7.24 -66.52
CA ALA A 23 49.12 -6.96 -65.08
C ALA A 23 48.34 -5.67 -64.70
N ALA A 24 48.38 -4.63 -65.53
CA ALA A 24 47.60 -3.41 -65.32
C ALA A 24 46.08 -3.66 -65.41
N GLN A 25 45.62 -4.49 -66.36
CA GLN A 25 44.21 -4.86 -66.50
C GLN A 25 43.72 -5.74 -65.33
N VAL A 26 44.56 -6.65 -64.83
CA VAL A 26 44.25 -7.44 -63.63
C VAL A 26 44.19 -6.56 -62.37
N GLY A 27 45.11 -5.60 -62.23
CA GLY A 27 45.08 -4.62 -61.13
C GLY A 27 43.82 -3.75 -61.12
N GLN A 28 43.38 -3.30 -62.29
CA GLN A 28 42.14 -2.54 -62.44
C GLN A 28 40.90 -3.39 -62.14
N ALA A 29 40.90 -4.66 -62.53
CA ALA A 29 39.83 -5.60 -62.18
C ALA A 29 39.75 -5.85 -60.67
N ILE A 30 40.89 -6.01 -59.98
CA ILE A 30 40.96 -6.18 -58.52
C ILE A 30 40.49 -4.91 -57.79
N ALA A 31 40.87 -3.72 -58.28
CA ALA A 31 40.42 -2.45 -57.71
C ALA A 31 38.89 -2.30 -57.81
N ASN A 32 38.30 -2.62 -58.97
CA ASN A 32 36.85 -2.60 -59.18
C ASN A 32 36.13 -3.60 -58.27
N LEU A 33 36.68 -4.81 -58.09
CA LEU A 33 36.10 -5.81 -57.18
C LEU A 33 36.14 -5.36 -55.72
N ARG A 34 37.25 -4.76 -55.27
CA ARG A 34 37.38 -4.23 -53.91
C ARG A 34 36.41 -3.07 -53.67
N GLU A 35 36.27 -2.18 -54.64
CA GLU A 35 35.32 -1.06 -54.57
C GLU A 35 33.87 -1.57 -54.51
N GLN A 36 33.51 -2.55 -55.33
CA GLN A 36 32.18 -3.16 -55.29
C GLN A 36 31.94 -3.88 -53.95
N ALA A 37 32.94 -4.57 -53.41
CA ALA A 37 32.85 -5.22 -52.10
C ALA A 37 32.62 -4.19 -50.97
N LEU A 38 33.35 -3.07 -50.98
CA LEU A 38 33.17 -1.97 -50.02
C LEU A 38 31.78 -1.34 -50.15
N ARG A 39 31.32 -1.02 -51.36
CA ARG A 39 29.98 -0.46 -51.60
C ARG A 39 28.88 -1.40 -51.13
N ARG A 40 29.02 -2.72 -51.37
CA ARG A 40 28.06 -3.73 -50.86
C ARG A 40 28.08 -3.78 -49.33
N ALA A 41 29.26 -3.74 -48.70
CA ALA A 41 29.38 -3.72 -47.24
C ALA A 41 28.75 -2.46 -46.63
N THR A 42 28.98 -1.27 -47.21
CA THR A 42 28.34 -0.02 -46.77
C THR A 42 26.82 -0.07 -46.96
N ALA A 43 26.34 -0.53 -48.11
CA ALA A 43 24.90 -0.64 -48.39
C ALA A 43 24.20 -1.63 -47.43
N ALA A 44 24.83 -2.76 -47.14
CA ALA A 44 24.33 -3.73 -46.17
C ALA A 44 24.28 -3.13 -44.75
N SER A 45 25.36 -2.46 -44.31
CA SER A 45 25.40 -1.79 -43.00
C SER A 45 24.34 -0.69 -42.87
N GLU A 46 24.11 0.10 -43.92
CA GLU A 46 23.03 1.10 -43.91
C GLU A 46 21.63 0.48 -43.88
N GLN A 47 21.41 -0.66 -44.55
CA GLN A 47 20.15 -1.38 -44.48
C GLN A 47 19.90 -1.91 -43.07
N GLU A 48 20.87 -2.57 -42.46
CA GLU A 48 20.79 -3.04 -41.07
C GLU A 48 20.53 -1.87 -40.10
N ALA A 49 21.20 -0.74 -40.28
CA ALA A 49 20.97 0.46 -39.47
C ALA A 49 19.56 1.03 -39.65
N ARG A 50 19.01 1.00 -40.86
CA ARG A 50 17.62 1.41 -41.14
C ARG A 50 16.61 0.46 -40.49
N GLU A 51 16.85 -0.84 -40.56
CA GLU A 51 15.98 -1.84 -39.93
C GLU A 51 15.97 -1.71 -38.40
N LEU A 52 17.14 -1.56 -37.78
CA LEU A 52 17.25 -1.33 -36.33
C LEU A 52 16.54 -0.05 -35.90
N ARG A 53 16.71 1.05 -36.65
CA ARG A 53 15.98 2.30 -36.39
C ARG A 53 14.47 2.10 -36.51
N SER A 54 14.00 1.42 -37.54
CA SER A 54 12.58 1.15 -37.71
C SER A 54 11.99 0.33 -36.55
N ARG A 55 12.76 -0.62 -35.99
CA ARG A 55 12.33 -1.39 -34.82
C ARG A 55 12.28 -0.53 -33.57
N LEU A 56 13.33 0.25 -33.29
CA LEU A 56 13.35 1.17 -32.15
C LEU A 56 12.24 2.22 -32.22
N ASP A 57 11.97 2.76 -33.41
CA ASP A 57 10.89 3.71 -33.61
C ASP A 57 9.52 3.06 -33.34
N ALA A 58 9.34 1.79 -33.73
CA ALA A 58 8.12 1.05 -33.43
C ALA A 58 7.98 0.73 -31.93
N GLU A 59 9.06 0.32 -31.26
CA GLU A 59 9.08 0.09 -29.81
C GLU A 59 8.73 1.36 -29.04
N ARG A 60 9.28 2.51 -29.45
CA ARG A 60 8.96 3.80 -28.85
C ARG A 60 7.50 4.20 -29.06
N GLN A 61 6.93 3.95 -30.23
CA GLN A 61 5.50 4.21 -30.48
C GLN A 61 4.60 3.31 -29.63
N ALA A 62 4.98 2.04 -29.43
CA ALA A 62 4.27 1.15 -28.51
C ALA A 62 4.34 1.66 -27.07
N ALA A 63 5.52 2.12 -26.61
CA ALA A 63 5.69 2.70 -25.29
C ALA A 63 4.82 3.97 -25.08
N ARG A 64 4.69 4.82 -26.11
CA ARG A 64 3.79 5.99 -26.06
C ARG A 64 2.33 5.59 -25.95
N ALA A 65 1.91 4.57 -26.69
CA ALA A 65 0.54 4.05 -26.60
C ALA A 65 0.23 3.51 -25.20
N GLU A 66 1.18 2.82 -24.56
CA GLU A 66 1.03 2.31 -23.18
C GLU A 66 0.79 3.43 -22.15
N VAL A 67 1.47 4.57 -22.27
CA VAL A 67 1.33 5.68 -21.31
C VAL A 67 0.24 6.68 -21.66
N ALA A 68 -0.40 6.56 -22.82
CA ALA A 68 -1.33 7.56 -23.36
C ALA A 68 -2.55 7.84 -22.46
N HIS A 69 -2.86 6.94 -21.53
CA HIS A 69 -4.02 7.02 -20.64
C HIS A 69 -3.70 7.56 -19.25
N VAL A 70 -2.41 7.77 -18.91
CA VAL A 70 -1.95 8.21 -17.59
C VAL A 70 -2.53 9.57 -17.17
N ASP A 71 -2.89 10.42 -18.13
CA ASP A 71 -3.51 11.73 -17.86
C ASP A 71 -4.99 11.64 -17.46
N ARG A 72 -5.64 10.48 -17.64
CA ARG A 72 -7.07 10.31 -17.40
C ARG A 72 -7.32 9.80 -15.99
N ALA A 73 -8.23 10.46 -15.27
CA ALA A 73 -8.60 10.05 -13.91
C ALA A 73 -9.19 8.64 -13.89
N GLU A 74 -10.01 8.28 -14.88
CA GLU A 74 -10.66 6.97 -14.94
C GLU A 74 -9.66 5.81 -15.07
N TRP A 75 -8.48 6.05 -15.65
CA TRP A 75 -7.44 5.03 -15.75
C TRP A 75 -6.92 4.66 -14.37
N TRP A 76 -6.61 5.65 -13.53
CA TRP A 76 -6.12 5.43 -12.17
C TRP A 76 -7.15 4.73 -11.26
N GLU A 77 -8.44 5.00 -11.47
CA GLU A 77 -9.51 4.38 -10.68
C GLU A 77 -9.73 2.90 -11.02
N ASN A 78 -9.50 2.52 -12.27
CA ASN A 78 -9.76 1.16 -12.76
C ASN A 78 -8.50 0.30 -12.90
N SER A 79 -7.31 0.90 -12.80
CA SER A 79 -6.06 0.18 -13.00
C SER A 79 -5.64 -0.62 -11.77
N THR A 80 -5.10 -1.82 -12.02
CA THR A 80 -4.51 -2.62 -10.97
C THR A 80 -3.11 -2.11 -10.60
N PRO A 81 -2.58 -2.43 -9.39
CA PRO A 81 -1.20 -2.09 -9.02
C PRO A 81 -0.17 -2.60 -10.04
N GLU A 82 -0.41 -3.75 -10.65
CA GLU A 82 0.44 -4.34 -11.67
C GLU A 82 0.47 -3.50 -12.95
N GLN A 83 -0.69 -3.03 -13.41
CA GLN A 83 -0.82 -2.17 -14.58
C GLN A 83 -0.12 -0.82 -14.33
N ILE A 84 -0.37 -0.19 -13.18
CA ILE A 84 0.26 1.08 -12.81
C ILE A 84 1.78 0.92 -12.77
N GLY A 85 2.28 -0.12 -12.12
CA GLY A 85 3.72 -0.38 -12.02
C GLY A 85 4.36 -0.70 -13.37
N HIS A 86 3.66 -1.44 -14.25
CA HIS A 86 4.13 -1.71 -15.61
C HIS A 86 4.23 -0.43 -16.45
N THR A 87 3.17 0.38 -16.49
CA THR A 87 3.17 1.65 -17.26
C THR A 87 4.24 2.62 -16.73
N TYR A 88 4.45 2.66 -15.41
CA TYR A 88 5.53 3.42 -14.80
C TYR A 88 6.91 2.92 -15.26
N GLN A 89 7.12 1.60 -15.29
CA GLN A 89 8.36 1.00 -15.77
C GLN A 89 8.64 1.37 -17.23
N VAL A 90 7.63 1.32 -18.09
CA VAL A 90 7.73 1.73 -19.49
C VAL A 90 8.11 3.21 -19.60
N ALA A 91 7.41 4.10 -18.89
CA ALA A 91 7.72 5.54 -18.91
C ALA A 91 9.17 5.81 -18.43
N ARG A 92 9.58 5.16 -17.34
CA ARG A 92 10.92 5.28 -16.75
C ARG A 92 12.02 4.78 -17.68
N ALA A 93 11.79 3.67 -18.38
CA ALA A 93 12.78 3.07 -19.27
C ALA A 93 13.16 3.98 -20.44
N TRP A 94 12.22 4.81 -20.90
CA TRP A 94 12.40 5.65 -22.08
C TRP A 94 12.53 7.16 -21.78
N GLN A 95 12.48 7.57 -20.50
CA GLN A 95 12.46 9.00 -20.12
C GLN A 95 13.66 9.81 -20.66
N SER A 96 14.82 9.18 -20.85
CA SER A 96 16.02 9.86 -21.35
C SER A 96 15.99 10.08 -22.87
N GLU A 97 15.19 9.30 -23.58
CA GLU A 97 15.14 9.29 -25.05
C GLU A 97 13.88 9.94 -25.61
N ASP A 98 12.79 9.97 -24.84
CA ASP A 98 11.50 10.50 -25.27
C ASP A 98 10.89 11.47 -24.24
N GLN A 99 10.67 12.73 -24.67
CA GLN A 99 10.11 13.77 -23.81
C GLN A 99 8.66 13.48 -23.39
N GLU A 100 7.86 12.79 -24.22
CA GLU A 100 6.48 12.44 -23.90
C GLU A 100 6.45 11.42 -22.77
N LEU A 101 7.31 10.40 -22.84
CA LEU A 101 7.46 9.38 -21.81
C LEU A 101 8.06 9.95 -20.52
N ALA A 102 8.98 10.92 -20.62
CA ALA A 102 9.48 11.66 -19.47
C ALA A 102 8.37 12.43 -18.73
N ARG A 103 7.44 13.06 -19.46
CA ARG A 103 6.29 13.75 -18.84
C ARG A 103 5.34 12.77 -18.18
N ALA A 104 5.09 11.62 -18.82
CA ALA A 104 4.28 10.57 -18.23
C ALA A 104 4.90 10.06 -16.92
N GLU A 105 6.22 9.80 -16.89
CA GLU A 105 6.92 9.37 -15.67
C GLU A 105 6.77 10.39 -14.52
N GLN A 106 6.97 11.67 -14.83
CA GLN A 106 6.83 12.75 -13.83
C GLN A 106 5.42 12.82 -13.28
N ARG A 107 4.41 12.70 -14.15
CA ARG A 107 3.01 12.69 -13.75
C ARG A 107 2.69 11.47 -12.89
N MET A 108 3.13 10.28 -13.31
CA MET A 108 2.94 9.07 -12.53
C MET A 108 3.60 9.18 -11.16
N SER A 109 4.80 9.74 -11.08
CA SER A 109 5.48 10.01 -9.80
C SER A 109 4.70 10.97 -8.90
N ALA A 110 4.05 12.00 -9.46
CA ALA A 110 3.19 12.90 -8.71
C ALA A 110 1.92 12.19 -8.22
N GLU A 111 1.22 11.46 -9.09
CA GLU A 111 0.00 10.72 -8.73
C GLU A 111 0.30 9.59 -7.71
N LEU A 112 1.45 8.91 -7.81
CA LEU A 112 1.89 7.90 -6.85
C LEU A 112 2.12 8.50 -5.46
N ARG A 113 2.67 9.71 -5.40
CA ARG A 113 2.83 10.45 -4.15
C ARG A 113 1.49 10.91 -3.60
N ASP A 114 0.66 11.52 -4.44
CA ASP A 114 -0.56 12.18 -3.99
C ASP A 114 -1.65 11.17 -3.60
N ARG A 115 -1.79 10.06 -4.34
CA ARG A 115 -2.82 9.04 -4.08
C ARG A 115 -2.38 7.97 -3.10
N TYR A 116 -1.12 7.55 -3.17
CA TYR A 116 -0.63 6.39 -2.42
C TYR A 116 0.45 6.74 -1.39
N GLY A 117 0.90 7.99 -1.34
CA GLY A 117 1.98 8.40 -0.43
C GLY A 117 3.34 7.80 -0.80
N ILE A 118 3.52 7.34 -2.05
CA ILE A 118 4.74 6.66 -2.50
C ILE A 118 5.65 7.67 -3.18
N ASP A 119 6.82 7.94 -2.59
CA ASP A 119 7.87 8.70 -3.28
C ASP A 119 8.74 7.76 -4.12
N THR A 120 8.61 7.84 -5.44
CA THR A 120 9.36 7.04 -6.41
C THR A 120 10.87 7.31 -6.40
N ARG A 121 11.33 8.38 -5.74
CA ARG A 121 12.75 8.65 -5.52
C ARG A 121 13.34 7.74 -4.44
N ASP A 122 12.54 7.38 -3.45
CA ASP A 122 12.98 6.56 -2.31
C ASP A 122 13.05 5.08 -2.67
N THR A 123 12.26 4.63 -3.66
CA THR A 123 12.25 3.26 -4.19
C THR A 123 13.38 2.97 -5.18
N GLY A 124 14.32 3.91 -5.35
CA GLY A 124 15.43 3.75 -6.30
C GLY A 124 14.98 3.50 -7.75
N ALA A 125 13.76 3.89 -8.12
CA ALA A 125 13.11 3.58 -9.41
C ALA A 125 12.59 2.15 -9.61
N ASP A 126 12.63 1.26 -8.61
CA ASP A 126 12.26 -0.13 -8.83
C ASP A 126 10.74 -0.25 -9.03
N ALA A 127 10.34 -0.72 -10.21
CA ALA A 127 8.94 -0.93 -10.56
C ALA A 127 8.30 -2.05 -9.72
N ASP A 128 9.06 -3.08 -9.33
CA ASP A 128 8.55 -4.11 -8.43
C ASP A 128 8.30 -3.56 -7.04
N GLU A 129 9.18 -2.70 -6.53
CA GLU A 129 8.99 -2.04 -5.25
C GLU A 129 7.75 -1.13 -5.27
N VAL A 130 7.58 -0.31 -6.33
CA VAL A 130 6.39 0.52 -6.51
C VAL A 130 5.12 -0.33 -6.55
N ARG A 131 5.10 -1.46 -7.29
CA ARG A 131 3.98 -2.41 -7.31
C ARG A 131 3.63 -2.93 -5.92
N GLN A 132 4.63 -3.35 -5.15
CA GLN A 132 4.43 -3.87 -3.80
C GLN A 132 3.91 -2.80 -2.82
N LEU A 133 4.43 -1.58 -2.92
CA LEU A 133 3.97 -0.47 -2.09
C LEU A 133 2.52 -0.08 -2.39
N ILE A 134 2.12 -0.01 -3.66
CA ILE A 134 0.72 0.26 -4.02
C ILE A 134 -0.19 -0.83 -3.42
N ARG A 135 0.20 -2.11 -3.51
CA ARG A 135 -0.56 -3.22 -2.91
C ARG A 135 -0.67 -3.07 -1.38
N LEU A 136 0.43 -2.78 -0.70
CA LEU A 136 0.45 -2.57 0.75
C LEU A 136 -0.48 -1.43 1.16
N GLN A 137 -0.48 -0.33 0.41
CA GLN A 137 -1.34 0.82 0.68
C GLN A 137 -2.82 0.48 0.44
N ALA A 138 -3.13 -0.28 -0.62
CA ALA A 138 -4.49 -0.76 -0.88
C ALA A 138 -4.99 -1.65 0.27
N GLU A 139 -4.18 -2.62 0.72
CA GLU A 139 -4.52 -3.46 1.88
C GLU A 139 -4.73 -2.65 3.17
N ARG A 140 -3.89 -1.64 3.40
CA ARG A 140 -4.04 -0.75 4.54
C ARG A 140 -5.36 0.00 4.48
N ALA A 141 -5.68 0.60 3.33
CA ALA A 141 -6.94 1.30 3.13
C ALA A 141 -8.17 0.39 3.28
N GLU A 142 -8.07 -0.89 2.90
CA GLU A 142 -9.11 -1.88 3.16
C GLU A 142 -9.27 -2.20 4.64
N ARG A 143 -8.16 -2.41 5.36
CA ARG A 143 -8.18 -2.64 6.82
C ARG A 143 -8.78 -1.45 7.55
N ASP A 144 -8.44 -0.22 7.15
CA ASP A 144 -8.95 1.00 7.76
C ASP A 144 -10.46 1.14 7.52
N ARG A 145 -10.94 0.84 6.30
CA ARG A 145 -12.38 0.78 5.99
C ARG A 145 -13.11 -0.26 6.82
N ALA A 146 -12.58 -1.49 6.87
CA ALA A 146 -13.17 -2.57 7.66
C ALA A 146 -13.19 -2.24 9.17
N ALA A 147 -12.16 -1.60 9.69
CA ALA A 147 -12.11 -1.13 11.07
C ALA A 147 -13.19 -0.07 11.35
N ALA A 148 -13.38 0.89 10.44
CA ALA A 148 -14.41 1.91 10.54
C ALA A 148 -15.84 1.31 10.46
N ASP A 149 -16.07 0.34 9.59
CA ASP A 149 -17.35 -0.39 9.51
C ASP A 149 -17.64 -1.17 10.80
N ALA A 150 -16.63 -1.85 11.35
CA ALA A 150 -16.76 -2.58 12.60
C ALA A 150 -17.06 -1.65 13.79
N GLU A 151 -16.45 -0.47 13.83
CA GLU A 151 -16.71 0.55 14.85
C GLU A 151 -18.14 1.11 14.75
N ARG A 152 -18.61 1.45 13.55
CA ARG A 152 -20.00 1.86 13.31
C ARG A 152 -21.00 0.80 13.76
N THR A 153 -20.70 -0.47 13.48
CA THR A 153 -21.54 -1.60 13.89
C THR A 153 -21.60 -1.75 15.41
N ARG A 154 -20.47 -1.57 16.11
CA ARG A 154 -20.43 -1.61 17.59
C ARG A 154 -21.21 -0.45 18.21
N ALA A 155 -21.03 0.77 17.71
CA ALA A 155 -21.77 1.93 18.19
C ALA A 155 -23.29 1.75 18.03
N ALA A 156 -23.74 1.25 16.86
CA ALA A 156 -25.15 0.95 16.63
C ALA A 156 -25.69 -0.16 17.53
N ALA A 157 -24.86 -1.17 17.86
CA ALA A 157 -25.25 -2.23 18.79
C ALA A 157 -25.42 -1.72 20.23
N GLU A 158 -24.53 -0.85 20.70
CA GLU A 158 -24.61 -0.20 22.02
C GLU A 158 -25.85 0.69 22.14
N GLU A 159 -26.14 1.48 21.11
CA GLU A 159 -27.36 2.31 21.07
C GLU A 159 -28.63 1.44 21.09
N ALA A 160 -28.66 0.36 20.30
CA ALA A 160 -29.78 -0.58 20.33
C ALA A 160 -29.95 -1.28 21.68
N GLU A 161 -28.85 -1.58 22.38
CA GLU A 161 -28.88 -2.14 23.73
C GLU A 161 -29.41 -1.13 24.75
N ALA A 162 -28.95 0.12 24.70
CA ALA A 162 -29.46 1.21 25.54
C ALA A 162 -30.98 1.37 25.38
N LEU A 163 -31.48 1.42 24.14
CA LEU A 163 -32.91 1.52 23.84
C LEU A 163 -33.69 0.31 24.36
N ARG A 164 -33.14 -0.91 24.28
CA ARG A 164 -33.78 -2.11 24.85
C ARG A 164 -33.88 -2.04 26.37
N LEU A 165 -32.84 -1.57 27.06
CA LEU A 165 -32.83 -1.42 28.52
C LEU A 165 -33.84 -0.37 28.99
N LEU A 166 -33.97 0.75 28.26
CA LEU A 166 -34.99 1.77 28.53
C LEU A 166 -36.41 1.21 28.32
N ALA A 167 -36.65 0.51 27.21
CA ALA A 167 -37.95 -0.11 26.95
C ALA A 167 -38.31 -1.20 27.98
N PHE A 168 -37.32 -1.95 28.47
CA PHE A 168 -37.50 -2.91 29.55
C PHE A 168 -37.84 -2.20 30.87
N ALA A 169 -37.17 -1.10 31.21
CA ALA A 169 -37.51 -0.30 32.37
C ALA A 169 -38.96 0.20 32.32
N ASP A 170 -39.41 0.72 31.18
CA ASP A 170 -40.79 1.19 31.00
C ASP A 170 -41.83 0.05 31.03
N GLN A 171 -41.42 -1.19 30.74
CA GLN A 171 -42.28 -2.36 30.97
C GLN A 171 -42.38 -2.71 32.45
N GLU A 172 -41.27 -2.70 33.18
CA GLU A 172 -41.25 -3.01 34.60
C GLU A 172 -41.97 -1.95 35.43
N ASP A 173 -41.88 -0.67 35.08
CA ASP A 173 -42.67 0.41 35.70
C ASP A 173 -44.18 0.16 35.58
N ARG A 174 -44.65 -0.25 34.39
CA ARG A 174 -46.06 -0.59 34.19
C ARG A 174 -46.50 -1.77 35.06
N ARG A 175 -45.64 -2.79 35.20
CA ARG A 175 -45.91 -3.93 36.09
C ARG A 175 -45.92 -3.52 37.55
N ALA A 176 -45.05 -2.59 37.95
CA ALA A 176 -45.05 -2.03 39.29
C ALA A 176 -46.35 -1.26 39.57
N ASP A 177 -46.82 -0.46 38.62
CA ASP A 177 -48.11 0.25 38.71
C ASP A 177 -49.30 -0.71 38.81
N GLU A 178 -49.29 -1.80 38.02
CA GLU A 178 -50.32 -2.85 38.11
C GLU A 178 -50.31 -3.54 39.49
N ALA A 179 -49.12 -3.85 40.03
CA ALA A 179 -48.99 -4.45 41.35
C ALA A 179 -49.44 -3.50 42.48
N ARG A 180 -49.11 -2.20 42.37
CA ARG A 180 -49.63 -1.15 43.27
C ARG A 180 -51.15 -1.06 43.24
N ALA A 181 -51.72 -1.04 42.03
CA ALA A 181 -53.16 -1.00 41.86
C ALA A 181 -53.83 -2.26 42.45
N ALA A 182 -53.25 -3.44 42.24
CA ALA A 182 -53.74 -4.68 42.85
C ALA A 182 -53.71 -4.62 44.38
N ALA A 183 -52.63 -4.09 44.97
CA ALA A 183 -52.52 -3.90 46.42
C ALA A 183 -53.56 -2.92 46.99
N GLU A 184 -53.97 -1.90 46.23
CA GLU A 184 -54.97 -0.92 46.67
C GLU A 184 -56.37 -1.55 46.84
N TYR A 185 -56.74 -2.49 45.97
CA TYR A 185 -58.07 -3.11 45.96
C TYR A 185 -58.16 -4.46 46.69
N GLU A 186 -57.04 -4.98 47.22
CA GLU A 186 -56.98 -6.30 47.85
C GLU A 186 -57.48 -6.25 49.32
N PRO A 187 -58.53 -7.01 49.71
CA PRO A 187 -59.03 -7.04 51.08
C PRO A 187 -58.14 -7.78 52.09
N ASP A 188 -57.36 -8.79 51.69
CA ASP A 188 -56.48 -9.53 52.61
C ASP A 188 -55.19 -8.74 52.91
N PRO A 189 -54.90 -8.35 54.16
CA PRO A 189 -53.67 -7.66 54.51
C PRO A 189 -52.38 -8.40 54.10
N ALA A 190 -52.37 -9.73 54.16
CA ALA A 190 -51.18 -10.50 53.80
C ALA A 190 -50.94 -10.52 52.28
N GLU A 191 -52.00 -10.47 51.47
CA GLU A 191 -51.90 -10.39 50.01
C GLU A 191 -51.57 -8.98 49.54
N ARG A 192 -52.11 -7.95 50.20
CA ARG A 192 -51.70 -6.55 49.98
C ARG A 192 -50.20 -6.34 50.20
N ASP A 193 -49.67 -6.82 51.32
CA ASP A 193 -48.24 -6.64 51.65
C ASP A 193 -47.34 -7.35 50.62
N ARG A 194 -47.79 -8.48 50.07
CA ARG A 194 -47.08 -9.18 48.99
C ARG A 194 -47.10 -8.40 47.68
N ALA A 195 -48.26 -7.88 47.28
CA ALA A 195 -48.40 -7.09 46.06
C ALA A 195 -47.60 -5.78 46.14
N GLN A 196 -47.56 -5.14 47.32
CA GLN A 196 -46.72 -3.97 47.58
C GLN A 196 -45.23 -4.31 47.47
N ALA A 197 -44.79 -5.43 48.06
CA ALA A 197 -43.40 -5.89 47.95
C ALA A 197 -43.02 -6.26 46.50
N GLU A 198 -43.95 -6.82 45.72
CA GLU A 198 -43.73 -7.04 44.29
C GLU A 198 -43.55 -5.71 43.54
N ALA A 199 -44.40 -4.71 43.78
CA ALA A 199 -44.26 -3.40 43.17
C ALA A 199 -42.90 -2.77 43.46
N GLU A 200 -42.46 -2.79 44.73
CA GLU A 200 -41.14 -2.26 45.13
C GLU A 200 -39.98 -3.02 44.45
N GLN A 201 -40.10 -4.34 44.29
CA GLN A 201 -39.11 -5.12 43.58
C GLN A 201 -39.04 -4.73 42.09
N ARG A 202 -40.19 -4.51 41.45
CA ARG A 202 -40.31 -4.13 40.04
C ARG A 202 -39.73 -2.74 39.78
N ASP A 203 -40.04 -1.76 40.64
CA ASP A 203 -39.45 -0.42 40.59
C ASP A 203 -37.92 -0.51 40.67
N ALA A 204 -37.38 -1.30 41.62
CA ALA A 204 -35.93 -1.44 41.77
C ALA A 204 -35.24 -2.08 40.52
N ILE A 205 -35.95 -2.97 39.81
CA ILE A 205 -35.47 -3.55 38.55
C ILE A 205 -35.53 -2.49 37.43
N ALA A 206 -36.62 -1.73 37.34
CA ALA A 206 -36.82 -0.68 36.36
C ALA A 206 -35.76 0.41 36.51
N ASP A 207 -35.51 0.89 37.73
CA ASP A 207 -34.50 1.90 38.04
C ASP A 207 -33.10 1.47 37.60
N ARG A 208 -32.71 0.22 37.90
CA ARG A 208 -31.42 -0.31 37.48
C ARG A 208 -31.30 -0.37 35.96
N SER A 209 -32.30 -0.91 35.28
CA SER A 209 -32.29 -0.99 33.83
C SER A 209 -32.27 0.39 33.18
N ARG A 210 -32.97 1.36 33.77
CA ARG A 210 -32.99 2.75 33.32
C ARG A 210 -31.61 3.41 33.49
N GLU A 211 -30.95 3.18 34.62
CA GLU A 211 -29.61 3.71 34.89
C GLU A 211 -28.56 3.10 33.94
N ASP A 212 -28.62 1.79 33.71
CA ASP A 212 -27.73 1.09 32.76
C ASP A 212 -27.96 1.59 31.33
N GLY A 213 -29.23 1.70 30.90
CA GLY A 213 -29.60 2.21 29.58
C GLY A 213 -29.17 3.67 29.36
N LYS A 214 -29.40 4.56 30.34
CA LYS A 214 -28.93 5.95 30.29
C LYS A 214 -27.41 6.05 30.22
N SER A 215 -26.70 5.26 31.03
CA SER A 215 -25.24 5.26 31.04
C SER A 215 -24.65 4.88 29.67
N LEU A 216 -25.24 3.89 28.99
CA LEU A 216 -24.85 3.50 27.64
C LEU A 216 -25.20 4.59 26.62
N TYR A 217 -26.43 5.12 26.66
CA TYR A 217 -26.88 6.18 25.76
C TYR A 217 -26.03 7.45 25.86
N ASP A 218 -25.82 7.95 27.08
CA ASP A 218 -24.99 9.13 27.35
C ASP A 218 -23.54 8.92 26.89
N SER A 219 -23.03 7.69 26.99
CA SER A 219 -21.69 7.38 26.50
C SER A 219 -21.59 7.46 24.98
N ALA A 220 -22.62 7.03 24.26
CA ALA A 220 -22.70 7.12 22.81
C ALA A 220 -22.84 8.57 22.35
N GLU A 221 -23.72 9.35 22.99
CA GLU A 221 -23.96 10.76 22.69
C GLU A 221 -22.72 11.63 22.98
N ARG A 222 -22.00 11.36 24.08
CA ARG A 222 -20.72 12.05 24.34
C ARG A 222 -19.70 11.80 23.23
N ARG A 223 -19.65 10.57 22.68
CA ARG A 223 -18.72 10.24 21.60
C ARG A 223 -19.07 10.94 20.30
N SER A 224 -20.35 10.95 19.91
CA SER A 224 -20.78 11.69 18.70
C SER A 224 -20.51 13.19 18.85
N SER A 225 -20.89 13.79 19.98
CA SER A 225 -20.65 15.21 20.24
C SER A 225 -19.15 15.56 20.25
N THR A 226 -18.31 14.70 20.86
CA THR A 226 -16.85 14.90 20.85
C THR A 226 -16.28 14.78 19.43
N ALA A 227 -16.77 13.84 18.63
CA ALA A 227 -16.33 13.70 17.23
C ALA A 227 -16.67 14.96 16.43
N GLU A 228 -17.92 15.43 16.52
CA GLU A 228 -18.39 16.66 15.85
C GLU A 228 -17.61 17.90 16.29
N GLU A 229 -17.30 18.02 17.58
CA GLU A 229 -16.50 19.14 18.09
C GLU A 229 -15.07 19.14 17.50
N LEU A 230 -14.44 17.97 17.41
CA LEU A 230 -13.08 17.86 16.86
C LEU A 230 -13.07 18.15 15.36
N GLU A 231 -14.07 17.68 14.63
CA GLU A 231 -14.26 17.99 13.20
C GLU A 231 -14.53 19.48 12.98
N GLY A 232 -15.37 20.10 13.82
CA GLY A 232 -15.65 21.54 13.78
C GLY A 232 -14.43 22.42 14.07
N ARG A 233 -13.43 21.88 14.78
CA ARG A 233 -12.12 22.51 14.99
C ARG A 233 -11.12 22.29 13.84
N GLY A 234 -11.52 21.60 12.78
CA GLY A 234 -10.69 21.31 11.62
C GLY A 234 -9.67 20.19 11.84
N ILE A 235 -9.85 19.33 12.84
CA ILE A 235 -8.98 18.17 13.05
C ILE A 235 -9.26 17.13 11.97
N ALA A 236 -8.19 16.57 11.40
CA ALA A 236 -8.30 15.56 10.35
C ALA A 236 -9.15 14.37 10.83
N GLN A 237 -10.08 13.92 9.98
CA GLN A 237 -11.01 12.83 10.30
C GLN A 237 -10.30 11.56 10.79
N GLU A 238 -9.13 11.23 10.25
CA GLU A 238 -8.34 10.06 10.70
C GLU A 238 -7.91 10.19 12.17
N THR A 239 -7.57 11.39 12.62
CA THR A 239 -7.18 11.67 14.00
C THR A 239 -8.39 11.59 14.93
N VAL A 240 -9.53 12.11 14.50
CA VAL A 240 -10.81 12.00 15.23
C VAL A 240 -11.20 10.53 15.38
N ALA A 241 -11.21 9.78 14.28
CA ALA A 241 -11.54 8.36 14.27
C ALA A 241 -10.62 7.53 15.17
N THR A 242 -9.31 7.81 15.14
CA THR A 242 -8.33 7.14 16.02
C THR A 242 -8.65 7.38 17.50
N ARG A 243 -9.03 8.61 17.86
CA ARG A 243 -9.45 8.94 19.22
C ARG A 243 -10.77 8.26 19.59
N MET A 244 -11.77 8.29 18.71
CA MET A 244 -13.07 7.66 18.96
C MET A 244 -12.93 6.16 19.17
N ARG A 245 -12.10 5.48 18.36
CA ARG A 245 -11.79 4.07 18.51
C ARG A 245 -11.18 3.74 19.87
N ALA A 246 -10.28 4.60 20.35
CA ALA A 246 -9.69 4.44 21.67
C ALA A 246 -10.75 4.60 22.77
N ASP A 247 -11.66 5.57 22.64
CA ASP A 247 -12.73 5.79 23.61
C ASP A 247 -13.74 4.63 23.65
N VAL A 248 -14.18 4.14 22.48
CA VAL A 248 -15.02 2.92 22.37
C VAL A 248 -14.32 1.71 22.98
N SER A 249 -13.01 1.55 22.75
CA SER A 249 -12.24 0.43 23.31
C SER A 249 -12.02 0.53 24.83
N GLN A 250 -12.10 1.75 25.38
CA GLN A 250 -11.98 2.04 26.81
C GLN A 250 -13.34 2.24 27.49
N ALA A 251 -14.45 2.13 26.74
CA ALA A 251 -15.82 2.16 27.23
C ALA A 251 -16.15 0.89 28.03
N LYS A 252 -15.40 0.66 29.10
CA LYS A 252 -15.85 -0.18 30.20
C LYS A 252 -16.73 0.70 31.08
N PRO A 253 -17.93 0.24 31.48
CA PRO A 253 -18.76 1.00 32.41
C PRO A 253 -17.95 1.26 33.69
N ALA A 254 -18.17 2.40 34.34
CA ALA A 254 -17.42 2.82 35.54
C ALA A 254 -17.44 1.73 36.65
N THR A 255 -18.48 0.91 36.69
CA THR A 255 -18.66 -0.24 37.57
C THR A 255 -17.64 -1.38 37.32
N ALA A 256 -17.15 -1.55 36.09
CA ALA A 256 -16.13 -2.55 35.76
C ALA A 256 -14.73 -2.15 36.27
N ALA A 257 -14.44 -0.85 36.42
CA ALA A 257 -13.19 -0.37 36.99
C ALA A 257 -13.10 -0.66 38.50
N VAL A 258 -14.22 -0.58 39.23
CA VAL A 258 -14.28 -0.90 40.67
C VAL A 258 -14.41 -2.41 40.94
N ALA A 259 -14.98 -3.20 40.03
CA ALA A 259 -15.01 -4.67 40.14
C ALA A 259 -13.61 -5.31 40.04
N ALA A 260 -12.69 -4.69 39.30
CA ALA A 260 -11.31 -5.16 39.16
C ALA A 260 -10.44 -4.98 40.43
N GLY A 261 -10.93 -4.27 41.45
CA GLY A 261 -10.22 -3.98 42.70
C GLY A 261 -9.94 -5.18 43.63
N LYS A 262 -10.31 -6.41 43.25
CA LYS A 262 -10.07 -7.63 44.03
C LYS A 262 -9.19 -8.66 43.31
N THR A 263 -8.17 -8.25 42.55
CA THR A 263 -7.08 -9.17 42.19
C THR A 263 -5.84 -8.84 43.01
N LYS A 264 -5.47 -9.76 43.91
CA LYS A 264 -4.28 -9.67 44.77
C LYS A 264 -3.05 -9.38 43.90
N ALA A 265 -2.37 -8.25 44.16
CA ALA A 265 -1.12 -7.90 43.51
C ALA A 265 -0.11 -9.06 43.60
N ALA A 266 0.48 -9.43 42.46
CA ALA A 266 1.50 -10.47 42.40
C ALA A 266 2.73 -10.04 43.21
N LYS A 267 3.05 -10.83 44.25
CA LYS A 267 4.14 -10.54 45.17
C LYS A 267 5.49 -10.64 44.45
N ALA A 268 6.24 -9.54 44.41
CA ALA A 268 7.54 -9.45 43.76
C ALA A 268 8.52 -10.53 44.28
N ARG A 269 9.08 -11.30 43.35
CA ARG A 269 10.07 -12.35 43.65
C ARG A 269 11.41 -11.71 43.97
N LYS A 270 11.85 -11.82 45.23
CA LYS A 270 13.13 -11.31 45.73
C LYS A 270 14.28 -12.07 45.06
N THR A 271 14.98 -11.45 44.11
CA THR A 271 16.26 -11.95 43.57
C THR A 271 17.35 -11.66 44.60
N ARG A 272 17.95 -12.72 45.16
CA ARG A 272 19.05 -12.63 46.12
C ARG A 272 20.35 -12.75 45.34
N GLY A 273 21.00 -11.62 45.08
CA GLY A 273 22.34 -11.57 44.49
C GLY A 273 23.40 -12.18 45.41
N ARG A 274 24.29 -12.96 44.82
CA ARG A 274 25.59 -13.40 45.37
C ARG A 274 26.36 -13.98 44.18
N GLY A 275 27.52 -13.53 43.75
CA GLY A 275 28.45 -12.47 44.11
C GLY A 275 29.62 -12.67 43.14
N ALA A 276 30.12 -11.58 42.54
CA ALA A 276 31.29 -11.65 41.68
C ALA A 276 32.51 -12.06 42.50
N GLN A 277 33.27 -13.05 42.03
CA GLN A 277 34.63 -13.28 42.51
C GLN A 277 35.56 -13.40 41.29
N VAL A 278 36.13 -12.26 40.93
CA VAL A 278 37.31 -12.16 40.08
C VAL A 278 38.51 -12.58 40.93
N GLN A 279 39.25 -13.60 40.49
CA GLN A 279 40.66 -13.75 40.85
C GLN A 279 41.48 -13.99 39.58
N ARG A 280 42.34 -13.02 39.30
CA ARG A 280 43.46 -13.12 38.36
C ARG A 280 44.73 -13.48 39.15
N THR A 281 45.74 -13.92 38.38
CA THR A 281 47.17 -14.15 38.72
C THR A 281 47.46 -15.55 39.27
N GLY A 282 48.46 -16.30 38.81
CA GLY A 282 49.50 -16.08 37.81
C GLY A 282 50.39 -17.34 37.65
N LEU A 283 51.18 -17.31 36.58
CA LEU A 283 52.45 -17.99 36.23
C LEU A 283 53.02 -19.20 37.01
N ASP A 284 53.76 -19.99 36.21
CA ASP A 284 54.71 -21.09 36.46
C ASP A 284 54.06 -22.46 36.78
N ARG A 285 54.34 -23.53 36.03
CA ARG A 285 55.64 -24.02 35.54
C ARG A 285 55.48 -25.04 34.41
#